data_AF-A0A2E7MKQ3-F1
#
_entry.id   AF-A0A2E7MKQ3-F1
#
_cell.length_a   1.000
_cell.length_b   1.000
_cell.length_c   1.000
_cell.angle_alpha   90.00
_cell.angle_beta   90.00
_cell.angle_gamma   90.00
#
_symmetry.space_group_name_H-M   'P 1'
#
loop_
_entity.id
_entity.type
_entity.pdbx_description
1 polymer ?
#
loop_
_entity_poly.entity_id
_entity_poly.type
_entity_poly.pdbx_seq_one_letter_code
_entity_poly.pdbx_strand_id
1 'polypeptide(L)'
;MSLIPMVIEQTGRGERSYDIYSRLLKERIIFVGTPINDAIANLVIAQMLFLASEDPQKDISIYLNTPGGSVTAGMAIYDTMQYIST
;
A
#
# COMPACT_ATOMS: atom_id res chain seq x y z
N MET A 1 -15.48 -9.42 12.02
CA MET A 1 -14.00 -9.31 11.98
C MET A 1 -13.54 -10.26 10.88
N SER A 2 -13.12 -9.74 9.72
CA SER A 2 -12.56 -10.61 8.67
C SER A 2 -11.17 -11.04 9.11
N LEU A 3 -10.93 -12.34 9.23
CA LEU A 3 -9.61 -12.89 9.51
C LEU A 3 -8.73 -12.60 8.30
N ILE A 4 -7.77 -11.68 8.44
CA ILE A 4 -6.74 -11.47 7.43
C ILE A 4 -5.78 -12.67 7.52
N PRO A 5 -5.59 -13.45 6.44
CA PRO A 5 -4.68 -14.58 6.46
C PRO A 5 -3.25 -14.15 6.78
N MET A 6 -2.57 -14.96 7.60
CA MET A 6 -1.14 -14.79 7.90
C MET A 6 -0.32 -15.71 7.00
N VAL A 7 0.83 -15.21 6.54
CA VAL A 7 1.82 -15.91 5.72
C VAL A 7 3.10 -16.05 6.52
N ILE A 8 3.71 -17.23 6.48
CA ILE A 8 4.99 -17.51 7.12
C ILE A 8 6.07 -17.50 6.04
N GLU A 9 7.08 -16.65 6.19
CA GLU A 9 8.25 -16.57 5.32
C GLU A 9 9.47 -17.16 6.05
N GLN A 10 10.08 -18.20 5.47
CA GLN A 10 11.34 -18.74 5.95
C GLN A 10 12.50 -17.90 5.41
N THR A 11 13.17 -17.18 6.30
CA THR A 11 14.41 -16.47 5.99
C THR A 11 15.61 -17.29 6.47
N GLY A 12 16.80 -17.03 5.94
CA GLY A 12 18.03 -17.71 6.40
C GLY A 12 18.39 -17.51 7.89
N ARG A 13 17.63 -16.67 8.62
CA ARG A 13 17.76 -16.41 10.07
C ARG A 13 16.55 -16.89 10.88
N GLY A 14 15.57 -17.56 10.28
CA GLY A 14 14.37 -18.09 10.96
C GLY A 14 13.05 -17.76 10.24
N GLU A 15 11.94 -18.05 10.90
CA GLU A 15 10.57 -17.79 10.39
C GLU A 15 10.08 -16.39 10.79
N ARG A 16 9.52 -15.65 9.83
CA ARG A 16 8.79 -14.40 10.07
C ARG A 16 7.35 -14.54 9.58
N SER A 17 6.40 -14.15 10.42
CA SER A 17 4.98 -14.11 10.07
C SER A 17 4.57 -12.69 9.68
N TYR A 18 3.85 -12.59 8.57
CA TYR A 18 3.28 -11.34 8.05
C TYR A 18 1.81 -11.56 7.76
N ASP A 19 0.97 -10.54 7.91
CA ASP A 19 -0.34 -10.59 7.25
C ASP A 19 -0.16 -10.49 5.73
N ILE A 20 -1.13 -10.97 4.97
CA ILE A 20 -1.04 -11.00 3.50
C ILE A 20 -0.79 -9.61 2.89
N TYR A 21 -1.35 -8.53 3.47
CA TYR A 21 -1.13 -7.18 2.95
C TYR A 21 0.28 -6.68 3.24
N SER A 22 0.82 -6.94 4.44
CA SER A 22 2.22 -6.65 4.75
C SER A 22 3.17 -7.41 3.80
N ARG A 23 2.85 -8.65 3.44
CA ARG A 23 3.64 -9.43 2.48
C ARG A 23 3.59 -8.82 1.07
N LEU A 24 2.44 -8.32 0.64
CA LEU A 24 2.26 -7.63 -0.64
C LEU A 24 2.99 -6.28 -0.67
N LEU A 25 2.95 -5.52 0.43
CA LEU A 25 3.66 -4.25 0.53
C LEU A 25 5.17 -4.45 0.37
N LYS A 26 5.74 -5.55 0.88
CA LYS A 26 7.14 -5.92 0.66
C LYS A 26 7.48 -6.16 -0.82
N GLU A 27 6.51 -6.60 -1.63
CA GLU A 27 6.63 -6.70 -3.11
C GLU A 27 6.23 -5.38 -3.82
N ARG A 28 6.12 -4.27 -3.08
CA ARG A 28 5.72 -2.95 -3.58
C ARG A 28 4.30 -2.91 -4.15
N ILE A 29 3.41 -3.75 -3.61
CA ILE A 29 2.00 -3.82 -3.99
C ILE A 29 1.14 -3.13 -2.93
N ILE A 30 0.41 -2.09 -3.33
CA ILE A 30 -0.59 -1.40 -2.51
C ILE A 30 -1.99 -1.80 -2.99
N PHE A 31 -2.86 -2.25 -2.08
CA PHE A 31 -4.23 -2.64 -2.41
C PHE A 31 -5.24 -1.70 -1.77
N VAL A 32 -6.13 -1.12 -2.58
CA VAL A 32 -7.22 -0.24 -2.14
C VAL A 32 -8.54 -0.94 -2.40
N GLY A 33 -9.04 -1.63 -1.38
CA GLY A 33 -10.26 -2.45 -1.44
C GLY A 33 -11.51 -1.81 -0.80
N THR A 34 -11.41 -0.55 -0.37
CA THR A 34 -12.44 0.13 0.43
C THR A 34 -12.80 1.49 -0.16
N PRO A 35 -13.95 2.08 0.21
CA PRO A 35 -14.27 3.45 -0.15
C PRO A 35 -13.16 4.43 0.28
N ILE A 36 -12.84 5.37 -0.59
CA ILE A 36 -11.76 6.33 -0.35
C ILE A 36 -12.26 7.42 0.60
N ASN A 37 -11.70 7.47 1.80
CA ASN A 37 -11.87 8.55 2.76
C ASN A 37 -10.50 9.02 3.25
N ASP A 38 -10.45 10.05 4.09
CA ASP A 38 -9.19 10.66 4.54
C ASP A 38 -8.28 9.65 5.27
N ALA A 39 -8.85 8.70 6.03
CA ALA A 39 -8.07 7.68 6.71
C ALA A 39 -7.41 6.70 5.73
N ILE A 40 -8.15 6.23 4.73
CA ILE A 40 -7.62 5.35 3.68
C ILE A 40 -6.59 6.09 2.82
N ALA A 41 -6.85 7.34 2.46
CA ALA A 41 -5.90 8.15 1.72
C ALA A 41 -4.58 8.34 2.48
N ASN A 42 -4.64 8.68 3.76
CA ASN A 42 -3.43 8.82 4.59
C ASN A 42 -2.62 7.51 4.66
N LEU A 43 -3.28 6.35 4.76
CA LEU A 43 -2.61 5.05 4.74
C LEU A 43 -1.92 4.78 3.40
N VAL A 44 -2.60 5.01 2.29
CA VAL A 44 -2.06 4.81 0.94
C VAL A 44 -0.89 5.76 0.67
N ILE A 45 -1.01 7.03 1.08
CA ILE A 45 0.07 8.04 0.99
C ILE A 45 1.29 7.59 1.79
N ALA A 46 1.11 7.14 3.03
CA ALA A 46 2.20 6.65 3.86
C ALA A 46 2.91 5.44 3.24
N GLN A 47 2.16 4.50 2.68
CA GLN A 47 2.72 3.33 1.98
C GLN A 47 3.52 3.74 0.73
N MET A 48 3.00 4.68 -0.07
CA MET A 48 3.70 5.19 -1.25
C MET A 48 5.03 5.87 -0.89
N LEU A 49 5.01 6.77 0.10
CA LEU A 49 6.22 7.47 0.56
C LEU A 49 7.25 6.50 1.16
N PHE A 50 6.79 5.49 1.91
CA PHE A 50 7.64 4.43 2.44
C PHE A 50 8.36 3.68 1.30
N LEU A 51 7.61 3.17 0.31
CA LEU A 51 8.18 2.42 -0.81
C LEU A 51 9.11 3.28 -1.68
N ALA A 52 8.76 4.54 -1.91
CA ALA A 52 9.60 5.49 -2.63
C ALA A 52 10.92 5.75 -1.87
N SER A 53 10.88 5.81 -0.54
CA SER A 53 12.09 5.99 0.28
C SER A 53 13.00 4.76 0.32
N GLU A 54 12.44 3.55 0.21
CA GLU A 54 13.23 2.31 0.16
C GLU A 54 13.98 2.15 -1.16
N ASP A 55 13.31 2.43 -2.28
CA ASP A 55 13.89 2.36 -3.62
C ASP A 55 13.12 3.27 -4.57
N PRO A 56 13.62 4.50 -4.86
CA PRO A 56 12.93 5.45 -5.72
C PRO A 56 12.84 5.02 -7.19
N GLN A 57 13.69 4.09 -7.64
CA GLN A 57 13.74 3.68 -9.05
C GLN A 57 12.83 2.49 -9.37
N LYS A 58 12.32 1.81 -8.35
CA LYS A 58 11.42 0.67 -8.54
C LYS A 58 9.97 1.11 -8.60
N ASP A 59 9.24 0.54 -9.53
CA ASP A 59 7.80 0.76 -9.67
C ASP A 59 7.02 0.33 -8.42
N ILE A 60 5.88 0.99 -8.21
CA ILE A 60 4.89 0.65 -7.19
C ILE A 60 3.61 0.22 -7.90
N SER A 61 3.12 -0.97 -7.62
CA SER A 61 1.89 -1.48 -8.20
C SER A 61 0.70 -1.17 -7.31
N ILE A 62 -0.24 -0.37 -7.80
CA ILE A 62 -1.46 -0.01 -7.07
C ILE A 62 -2.65 -0.75 -7.67
N TYR A 63 -3.30 -1.60 -6.88
CA TYR A 63 -4.52 -2.31 -7.26
C TYR A 63 -5.74 -1.64 -6.64
N LEU A 64 -6.65 -1.18 -7.50
CA LEU A 64 -7.85 -0.45 -7.10
C LEU A 64 -9.09 -1.33 -7.26
N ASN A 65 -9.78 -1.59 -6.16
CA ASN A 65 -11.11 -2.20 -6.12
C ASN A 65 -11.98 -1.42 -5.14
N THR A 66 -12.44 -0.25 -5.58
CA THR A 66 -13.15 0.71 -4.74
C THR A 66 -14.32 1.32 -5.50
N PRO A 67 -15.47 1.59 -4.84
CA PRO A 67 -16.56 2.34 -5.45
C PRO A 67 -16.26 3.85 -5.58
N GLY A 68 -15.05 4.30 -5.23
CA GLY A 68 -14.69 5.71 -5.13
C GLY A 68 -14.90 6.24 -3.70
N GLY A 69 -15.11 7.56 -3.57
CA GLY A 69 -15.29 8.19 -2.28
C GLY A 69 -15.05 9.70 -2.32
N SER A 70 -14.39 10.23 -1.30
CA SER A 70 -14.04 11.64 -1.19
C SER A 70 -13.08 12.07 -2.31
N VAL A 71 -13.48 13.11 -3.05
CA VAL A 71 -12.67 13.67 -4.15
C VAL A 71 -11.36 14.24 -3.62
N THR A 72 -11.38 14.95 -2.49
CA THR A 72 -10.17 15.53 -1.90
C THR A 72 -9.18 14.45 -1.44
N ALA A 73 -9.69 13.37 -0.85
CA ALA A 73 -8.88 12.22 -0.46
C ALA A 73 -8.25 11.53 -1.68
N GLY A 74 -9.02 11.38 -2.77
CA GLY A 74 -8.52 10.87 -4.05
C GLY A 74 -7.43 11.77 -4.67
N MET A 75 -7.62 13.10 -4.63
CA MET A 75 -6.62 14.07 -5.10
C MET A 75 -5.34 14.01 -4.28
N ALA A 76 -5.41 13.85 -2.96
CA ALA A 76 -4.21 13.71 -2.12
C ALA A 76 -3.37 12.47 -2.50
N ILE A 77 -4.03 11.34 -2.80
CA ILE A 77 -3.36 10.14 -3.32
C ILE A 77 -2.73 10.44 -4.69
N TYR A 78 -3.49 11.07 -5.59
CA TYR A 78 -3.03 11.41 -6.94
C TYR A 78 -1.80 12.33 -6.92
N ASP A 79 -1.82 13.40 -6.15
CA ASP A 79 -0.72 14.35 -6.05
C ASP A 79 0.55 13.68 -5.50
N THR A 80 0.39 12.78 -4.53
CA THR A 80 1.51 12.00 -3.98
C THR A 80 2.09 11.05 -5.03
N MET A 81 1.25 10.41 -5.84
CA MET A 81 1.70 9.54 -6.94
C MET A 81 2.51 10.31 -7.98
N GLN A 82 2.10 11.54 -8.32
CA GLN A 82 2.88 12.41 -9.23
C GLN A 82 4.20 12.85 -8.59
N TYR A 83 4.19 13.18 -7.29
CA TYR A 83 5.37 13.61 -6.55
C TYR A 83 6.47 12.52 -6.51
N ILE A 84 6.11 11.26 -6.23
CA ILE A 84 7.10 10.17 -6.14
C ILE A 84 7.55 9.61 -7.49
N SER A 85 6.84 9.93 -8.58
CA SER A 85 7.19 9.48 -9.94
C SER A 85 8.27 10.35 -10.59
N THR A 86 8.74 11.41 -9.90
CA THR A 86 9.76 12.35 -10.38
C THR A 86 11.14 11.93 -9.89
#